data_AF-A0A7V3M9V7-F1
#
_entry.id   AF-A0A7V3M9V7-F1
#
_cell.length_a   1.000
_cell.length_b   1.000
_cell.length_c   1.000
_cell.angle_alpha   90.00
_cell.angle_beta   90.00
_cell.angle_gamma   90.00
#
_symmetry.space_group_name_H-M   'P 1'
#
loop_
_entity.id
_entity.type
_entity.pdbx_description
1 polymer ?
#
loop_
_entity_poly.entity_id
_entity_poly.type
_entity_poly.pdbx_seq_one_letter_code
_entity_poly.pdbx_strand_id
1 'polypeptide(L)'
;MEAMEAIEAIEIAIKIEEEGINFYTEAAEKVEDDAARKMFLNLAKDEQKHLLLFRSVRQSLLEKGEWPSVTALPIGKTPNYIFPTPEERERIEIPQQHQEILRKGMEIEEASIRFYTEQLDKSSSEEARQVYKFLVEQEKGHLALLRAEYDYLNRTGFWFDYQEFSLEAG
;
A
#
# COMPACT_ATOMS: atom_id res chain seq x y z
N MET A 1 10.32 18.88 11.73
CA MET A 1 11.27 17.74 11.76
C MET A 1 12.62 18.20 11.27
N GLU A 2 13.68 17.91 12.02
CA GLU A 2 15.07 18.19 11.60
C GLU A 2 15.54 17.20 10.53
N ALA A 3 16.60 17.53 9.79
CA ALA A 3 17.09 16.69 8.68
C ALA A 3 17.50 15.28 9.12
N MET A 4 18.08 15.15 10.32
CA MET A 4 18.49 13.85 10.88
C MET A 4 17.29 12.97 11.26
N GLU A 5 16.27 13.57 11.88
CA GLU A 5 14.99 12.90 12.17
C GLU A 5 14.27 12.46 10.89
N ALA A 6 14.33 13.27 9.83
CA ALA A 6 13.75 12.93 8.53
C ALA A 6 14.46 11.72 7.90
N ILE A 7 15.78 11.63 7.98
CA ILE A 7 16.54 10.48 7.46
C ILE A 7 16.19 9.20 8.23
N GLU A 8 16.10 9.27 9.56
CA GLU A 8 15.68 8.13 10.38
C GLU A 8 14.27 7.64 10.01
N ALA A 9 13.33 8.56 9.83
CA ALA A 9 11.98 8.22 9.39
C ALA A 9 11.97 7.53 8.02
N ILE A 10 12.80 7.99 7.09
CA ILE A 10 12.92 7.41 5.74
C ILE A 10 13.58 6.03 5.78
N GLU A 11 14.55 5.79 6.65
CA GLU A 11 15.14 4.46 6.85
C GLU A 11 14.13 3.46 7.43
N ILE A 12 13.24 3.91 8.31
CA ILE A 12 12.14 3.08 8.80
C ILE A 12 11.15 2.79 7.66
N ALA A 13 10.77 3.81 6.87
CA ALA A 13 9.89 3.65 5.72
C ALA A 13 10.44 2.62 4.72
N ILE A 14 11.73 2.71 4.37
CA ILE A 14 12.40 1.73 3.49
C ILE A 14 12.25 0.30 4.00
N LYS A 15 12.40 0.07 5.32
CA LYS A 15 12.25 -1.26 5.90
C LYS A 15 10.80 -1.74 5.86
N ILE A 16 9.84 -0.86 6.13
CA ILE A 16 8.40 -1.17 6.01
C ILE A 16 8.11 -1.65 4.58
N GLU A 17 8.59 -0.91 3.57
CA GLU A 17 8.39 -1.29 2.17
C GLU A 17 9.07 -2.62 1.80
N GLU A 18 10.31 -2.83 2.24
CA GLU A 18 11.01 -4.10 2.00
C GLU A 18 10.31 -5.31 2.65
N GLU A 19 9.77 -5.13 3.86
CA GLU A 19 8.96 -6.15 4.54
C GLU A 19 7.63 -6.40 3.81
N GLY A 20 6.95 -5.35 3.34
CA GLY A 20 5.73 -5.44 2.55
C GLY A 20 5.93 -6.19 1.23
N ILE A 21 6.99 -5.86 0.47
CA ILE A 21 7.36 -6.55 -0.77
C ILE A 21 7.57 -8.04 -0.53
N ASN A 22 8.36 -8.39 0.49
CA ASN A 22 8.65 -9.78 0.83
C ASN A 22 7.36 -10.52 1.21
N PHE A 23 6.55 -9.91 2.07
CA PHE A 23 5.29 -10.48 2.52
C PHE A 23 4.34 -10.77 1.34
N TYR A 24 4.12 -9.79 0.46
CA TYR A 24 3.19 -9.96 -0.66
C TYR A 24 3.70 -10.90 -1.75
N THR A 25 5.01 -10.93 -1.97
CA THR A 25 5.62 -11.92 -2.87
C THR A 25 5.41 -13.34 -2.34
N GLU A 26 5.66 -13.57 -1.05
CA GLU A 26 5.41 -14.87 -0.42
C GLU A 26 3.92 -15.23 -0.36
N ALA A 27 3.04 -14.24 -0.14
CA ALA A 27 1.60 -14.45 -0.15
C ALA A 27 1.11 -14.95 -1.52
N ALA A 28 1.61 -14.34 -2.61
CA ALA A 28 1.30 -14.75 -3.97
C ALA A 28 1.72 -16.20 -4.28
N GLU A 29 2.83 -16.68 -3.69
CA GLU A 29 3.29 -18.07 -3.83
C GLU A 29 2.43 -19.07 -3.05
N LYS A 30 1.82 -18.64 -1.94
CA LYS A 30 1.05 -19.50 -1.02
C LYS A 30 -0.42 -19.63 -1.40
N VAL A 31 -0.96 -18.74 -2.24
CA VAL A 31 -2.35 -18.81 -2.70
C VAL A 31 -2.48 -19.63 -3.98
N GLU A 32 -3.52 -20.45 -4.04
CA GLU A 32 -3.84 -21.27 -5.22
C GLU A 32 -4.68 -20.50 -6.24
N ASP A 33 -5.53 -19.58 -5.78
CA ASP A 33 -6.41 -18.77 -6.62
C ASP A 33 -5.62 -17.74 -7.47
N ASP A 34 -5.86 -17.75 -8.78
CA ASP A 34 -5.16 -16.89 -9.74
C ASP A 34 -5.46 -15.40 -9.53
N ALA A 35 -6.70 -15.07 -9.13
CA ALA A 35 -7.09 -13.69 -8.88
C ALA A 35 -6.42 -13.14 -7.61
N ALA A 36 -6.39 -13.92 -6.53
CA ALA A 36 -5.68 -13.61 -5.30
C ALA A 36 -4.17 -13.49 -5.53
N ARG A 37 -3.58 -14.41 -6.30
CA ARG A 37 -2.16 -14.33 -6.67
C ARG A 37 -1.85 -13.04 -7.39
N LYS A 38 -2.67 -12.68 -8.39
CA LYS A 38 -2.52 -11.43 -9.14
C LYS A 38 -2.68 -10.20 -8.24
N MET A 39 -3.61 -10.23 -7.29
CA MET A 39 -3.81 -9.18 -6.30
C MET A 39 -2.54 -8.96 -5.47
N PHE A 40 -2.00 -10.02 -4.85
CA PHE A 40 -0.77 -9.91 -4.04
C PHE A 40 0.45 -9.50 -4.87
N LEU A 41 0.60 -9.97 -6.11
CA LEU A 41 1.66 -9.51 -7.00
C LEU A 41 1.54 -8.02 -7.36
N ASN A 42 0.32 -7.50 -7.48
CA ASN A 42 0.10 -6.07 -7.70
C ASN A 42 0.49 -5.25 -6.46
N LEU A 43 0.08 -5.70 -5.25
CA LEU A 43 0.49 -5.07 -3.99
C LEU A 43 2.02 -5.03 -3.86
N ALA A 44 2.70 -6.17 -4.06
CA ALA A 44 4.17 -6.23 -4.05
C ALA A 44 4.82 -5.25 -5.05
N LYS A 45 4.20 -5.05 -6.22
CA LYS A 45 4.68 -4.11 -7.24
C LYS A 45 4.47 -2.65 -6.83
N ASP A 46 3.41 -2.35 -6.10
CA ASP A 46 3.16 -1.01 -5.57
C ASP A 46 4.15 -0.68 -4.45
N GLU A 47 4.41 -1.60 -3.52
CA GLU A 47 5.47 -1.42 -2.50
C GLU A 47 6.86 -1.26 -3.11
N GLN A 48 7.16 -1.93 -4.23
CA GLN A 48 8.42 -1.69 -4.96
C GLN A 48 8.53 -0.24 -5.46
N LYS A 49 7.43 0.39 -5.88
CA LYS A 49 7.44 1.81 -6.28
C LYS A 49 7.62 2.72 -5.07
N HIS A 50 6.96 2.41 -3.95
CA HIS A 50 7.13 3.14 -2.69
C HIS A 50 8.58 3.08 -2.20
N LEU A 51 9.19 1.90 -2.23
CA LEU A 51 10.61 1.69 -1.91
C LEU A 51 11.53 2.56 -2.77
N LEU A 52 11.28 2.59 -4.10
CA LEU A 52 12.06 3.44 -5.01
C LEU A 52 11.89 4.92 -4.69
N LEU A 53 10.67 5.36 -4.38
CA LEU A 53 10.38 6.72 -3.95
C LEU A 53 11.20 7.07 -2.69
N PHE A 54 11.14 6.25 -1.64
CA PHE A 54 11.85 6.52 -0.40
C PHE A 54 13.38 6.49 -0.57
N ARG A 55 13.90 5.61 -1.44
CA ARG A 55 15.33 5.63 -1.80
C ARG A 55 15.75 6.92 -2.50
N SER A 56 14.91 7.45 -3.39
CA SER A 56 15.14 8.77 -4.01
C SER A 56 15.10 9.91 -3.01
N VAL A 57 14.14 9.90 -2.08
CA VAL A 57 14.05 10.88 -0.99
C VAL A 57 15.29 10.83 -0.11
N ARG A 58 15.69 9.63 0.32
CA ARG A 58 16.90 9.42 1.12
C ARG A 58 18.13 10.01 0.44
N GLN A 59 18.32 9.73 -0.85
CA GLN A 59 19.47 10.24 -1.60
C GLN A 59 19.50 11.78 -1.57
N SER A 60 18.36 12.42 -1.81
CA SER A 60 18.25 13.89 -1.75
C SER A 60 18.58 14.44 -0.37
N LEU A 61 18.06 13.82 0.69
CA LEU A 61 18.34 14.24 2.07
C LEU A 61 19.82 14.08 2.43
N LEU A 62 20.48 13.00 1.99
CA LEU A 62 21.90 12.77 2.26
C LEU A 62 22.83 13.71 1.47
N GLU A 63 22.50 13.99 0.20
CA GLU A 63 23.36 14.83 -0.65
C GLU A 63 23.13 16.32 -0.46
N LYS A 64 21.87 16.73 -0.29
CA LYS A 64 21.44 18.13 -0.34
C LYS A 64 20.89 18.63 0.99
N GLY A 65 20.55 17.73 1.93
CA GLY A 65 19.90 18.10 3.17
C GLY A 65 18.43 18.52 3.00
N GLU A 66 17.84 18.26 1.83
CA GLU A 66 16.54 18.79 1.45
C GLU A 66 15.66 17.70 0.84
N TRP A 67 14.35 17.83 1.07
CA TRP A 67 13.34 16.99 0.41
C TRP A 67 13.31 17.29 -1.08
N PRO A 68 13.24 16.26 -1.94
CA PRO A 68 13.13 16.48 -3.37
C PRO A 68 11.74 17.05 -3.71
N SER A 69 11.67 17.84 -4.78
CA SER A 69 10.37 18.22 -5.33
C SER A 69 9.55 16.99 -5.68
N VAL A 70 8.27 17.00 -5.32
CA VAL A 70 7.29 15.96 -5.65
C VAL A 70 7.21 15.70 -7.16
N THR A 71 7.43 16.73 -7.98
CA THR A 71 7.46 16.60 -9.45
C THR A 71 8.66 15.81 -9.98
N ALA A 72 9.71 15.65 -9.17
CA ALA A 72 10.91 14.88 -9.50
C ALA A 72 10.86 13.44 -8.96
N LEU A 73 9.84 13.11 -8.17
CA LEU A 73 9.64 11.78 -7.61
C LEU A 73 8.80 10.90 -8.56
N PRO A 74 8.98 9.57 -8.52
CA PRO A 74 8.17 8.62 -9.28
C PRO A 74 6.76 8.44 -8.67
N ILE A 75 6.05 9.55 -8.41
CA ILE A 75 4.70 9.55 -7.86
C ILE A 75 3.71 9.32 -9.00
N GLY A 76 3.04 8.16 -8.99
CA GLY A 76 2.01 7.80 -9.95
C GLY A 76 0.66 8.46 -9.63
N LYS A 77 -0.33 8.24 -10.52
CA LYS A 77 -1.74 8.52 -10.17
C LYS A 77 -2.21 7.56 -9.09
N THR A 78 -3.27 7.95 -8.38
CA THR A 78 -3.97 7.07 -7.43
C THR A 78 -4.24 5.69 -8.04
N PRO A 79 -4.03 4.60 -7.30
CA PRO A 79 -4.14 3.26 -7.80
C PRO A 79 -5.58 3.02 -8.22
N ASN A 80 -5.75 2.57 -9.46
CA ASN A 80 -7.02 2.10 -9.96
C ASN A 80 -7.15 0.65 -9.51
N TYR A 81 -7.76 0.42 -8.34
CA TYR A 81 -7.99 -0.92 -7.84
C TYR A 81 -9.01 -1.63 -8.74
N ILE A 82 -8.50 -2.52 -9.58
CA ILE A 82 -9.32 -3.41 -10.38
C ILE A 82 -9.67 -4.61 -9.50
N PHE A 83 -10.89 -4.61 -8.98
CA PHE A 83 -11.44 -5.78 -8.30
C PHE A 83 -11.75 -6.86 -9.33
N PRO A 84 -11.39 -8.14 -9.07
CA PRO A 84 -11.86 -9.24 -9.89
C PRO A 84 -13.40 -9.25 -9.89
N THR A 85 -14.01 -9.33 -11.07
CA THR A 85 -15.47 -9.39 -11.16
C THR A 85 -15.97 -10.67 -10.48
N PRO A 86 -17.24 -10.72 -10.05
CA PRO A 86 -17.84 -11.96 -9.53
C PRO A 86 -17.71 -13.17 -10.48
N GLU A 87 -17.54 -12.92 -11.78
CA GLU A 87 -17.39 -13.94 -12.83
C GLU A 87 -15.94 -14.44 -12.96
N GLU A 88 -14.96 -13.60 -12.65
CA GLU A 88 -13.53 -13.95 -12.63
C GLU A 88 -13.13 -14.75 -11.39
N ARG A 89 -14.01 -14.87 -10.38
CA ARG A 89 -13.78 -15.64 -9.16
C ARG A 89 -14.35 -17.05 -9.30
N GLU A 90 -13.51 -18.02 -9.64
CA GLU A 90 -13.91 -19.44 -9.57
C GLU A 90 -14.21 -19.84 -8.11
N ARG A 91 -15.35 -20.53 -7.89
CA ARG A 91 -15.73 -21.02 -6.56
C ARG A 91 -14.88 -22.23 -6.17
N ILE A 92 -13.69 -21.98 -5.65
CA ILE A 92 -12.90 -23.00 -4.95
C ILE A 92 -13.14 -22.83 -3.45
N GLU A 93 -13.22 -23.96 -2.73
CA GLU A 93 -13.29 -23.98 -1.28
C GLU A 93 -11.97 -23.39 -0.73
N ILE A 94 -12.00 -22.14 -0.27
CA ILE A 94 -10.76 -21.42 0.06
C ILE A 94 -10.22 -21.91 1.41
N PRO A 95 -8.96 -22.40 1.48
CA PRO A 95 -8.35 -22.84 2.73
C PRO A 95 -8.26 -21.70 3.76
N GLN A 96 -8.44 -22.01 5.05
CA GLN A 96 -8.29 -21.06 6.18
C GLN A 96 -6.98 -20.25 6.14
N GLN A 97 -5.93 -20.81 5.52
CA GLN A 97 -4.63 -20.17 5.32
C GLN A 97 -4.73 -18.84 4.55
N HIS A 98 -5.66 -18.70 3.60
CA HIS A 98 -5.83 -17.45 2.84
C HIS A 98 -6.36 -16.32 3.74
N GLN A 99 -7.28 -16.63 4.67
CA GLN A 99 -7.84 -15.63 5.58
C GLN A 99 -6.77 -15.05 6.52
N GLU A 100 -5.85 -15.88 7.00
CA GLU A 100 -4.77 -15.41 7.87
C GLU A 100 -3.75 -14.55 7.10
N ILE A 101 -3.47 -14.89 5.84
CA ILE A 101 -2.63 -14.05 4.96
C ILE A 101 -3.27 -12.67 4.77
N LEU A 102 -4.57 -12.61 4.47
CA LEU A 102 -5.28 -11.33 4.33
C LEU A 102 -5.26 -10.53 5.63
N ARG A 103 -5.50 -11.18 6.77
CA ARG A 103 -5.44 -10.53 8.09
C ARG A 103 -4.06 -9.94 8.36
N LYS A 104 -3.00 -10.67 8.05
CA LYS A 104 -1.63 -10.21 8.18
C LYS A 104 -1.32 -9.04 7.25
N GLY A 105 -1.80 -9.08 6.00
CA GLY A 105 -1.70 -7.95 5.08
C GLY A 105 -2.37 -6.70 5.63
N MET A 106 -3.60 -6.83 6.14
CA MET A 106 -4.31 -5.69 6.76
C MET A 106 -3.54 -5.10 7.95
N GLU A 107 -2.91 -5.93 8.79
CA GLU A 107 -2.07 -5.44 9.90
C GLU A 107 -0.86 -4.63 9.41
N ILE A 108 -0.21 -5.08 8.32
CA ILE A 108 0.92 -4.39 7.69
C ILE A 108 0.45 -3.03 7.18
N GLU A 109 -0.62 -2.99 6.39
CA GLU A 109 -1.17 -1.75 5.85
C GLU A 109 -1.59 -0.76 6.94
N GLU A 110 -2.28 -1.24 7.98
CA GLU A 110 -2.66 -0.39 9.10
C GLU A 110 -1.45 0.17 9.86
N ALA A 111 -0.36 -0.60 9.97
CA ALA A 111 0.89 -0.13 10.56
C ALA A 111 1.58 0.93 9.70
N SER A 112 1.65 0.71 8.38
CA SER A 112 2.19 1.68 7.41
C SER A 112 1.40 2.99 7.43
N ILE A 113 0.05 2.92 7.38
CA ILE A 113 -0.84 4.09 7.47
C ILE A 113 -0.57 4.88 8.74
N ARG A 114 -0.50 4.20 9.90
CA ARG A 114 -0.23 4.87 11.19
C ARG A 114 1.12 5.58 11.15
N PHE A 115 2.15 4.89 10.69
CA PHE A 115 3.50 5.44 10.62
C PHE A 115 3.56 6.66 9.68
N TYR A 116 3.04 6.56 8.46
CA TYR A 116 3.06 7.67 7.49
C TYR A 116 2.18 8.84 7.92
N THR A 117 1.06 8.60 8.60
CA THR A 117 0.24 9.66 9.20
C THR A 117 1.01 10.40 10.29
N GLU A 118 1.73 9.67 11.16
CA GLU A 118 2.55 10.28 12.20
C GLU A 118 3.69 11.12 11.61
N GLN A 119 4.35 10.63 10.55
CA GLN A 119 5.40 11.38 9.87
C GLN A 119 4.85 12.61 9.14
N LEU A 120 3.66 12.51 8.54
CA LEU A 120 2.94 13.64 7.94
C LEU A 120 2.70 14.75 8.97
N ASP A 121 2.23 14.39 10.18
CA ASP A 121 1.93 15.34 11.24
C ASP A 121 3.18 16.00 11.83
N LYS A 122 4.29 15.27 11.93
CA LYS A 122 5.60 15.79 12.40
C LYS A 122 6.34 16.63 11.36
N SER A 123 5.96 16.51 10.09
CA SER A 123 6.64 17.16 8.97
C SER A 123 6.24 18.63 8.83
N SER A 124 7.25 19.49 8.74
CA SER A 124 7.10 20.92 8.49
C SER A 124 7.41 21.32 7.03
N SER A 125 8.07 20.45 6.26
CA SER A 125 8.30 20.64 4.83
C SER A 125 7.04 20.27 4.06
N GLU A 126 6.65 21.12 3.12
CA GLU A 126 5.47 20.90 2.28
C GLU A 126 5.68 19.69 1.35
N GLU A 127 6.90 19.52 0.83
CA GLU A 127 7.31 18.37 0.01
C GLU A 127 7.19 17.06 0.80
N ALA A 128 7.70 17.03 2.04
CA ALA A 128 7.58 15.89 2.94
C ALA A 128 6.11 15.52 3.19
N ARG A 129 5.28 16.53 3.47
CA ARG A 129 3.85 16.35 3.71
C ARG A 129 3.13 15.79 2.48
N GLN A 130 3.47 16.26 1.29
CA GLN A 130 2.90 15.73 0.05
C GLN A 130 3.29 14.27 -0.20
N VAL A 131 4.55 13.92 0.04
CA VAL A 131 5.02 12.53 -0.06
C VAL A 131 4.25 11.63 0.91
N TYR A 132 4.25 11.95 2.21
CA TYR A 132 3.58 11.10 3.19
C TYR A 132 2.06 11.05 2.98
N LYS A 133 1.44 12.15 2.57
CA LYS A 133 0.02 12.16 2.21
C LYS A 133 -0.27 11.23 1.04
N PHE A 134 0.58 11.24 0.00
CA PHE A 134 0.46 10.30 -1.11
C PHE A 134 0.51 8.85 -0.62
N LEU A 135 1.52 8.47 0.17
CA LEU A 135 1.64 7.10 0.70
C LEU A 135 0.45 6.70 1.57
N VAL A 136 -0.01 7.56 2.49
CA VAL A 136 -1.20 7.28 3.31
C VAL A 136 -2.42 6.93 2.46
N GLU A 137 -2.61 7.61 1.32
CA GLU A 137 -3.71 7.29 0.41
C GLU A 137 -3.49 6.02 -0.40
N GLN A 138 -2.23 5.65 -0.71
CA GLN A 138 -1.92 4.34 -1.31
C GLN A 138 -2.24 3.20 -0.34
N GLU A 139 -1.71 3.26 0.88
CA GLU A 139 -1.88 2.16 1.86
C GLU A 139 -3.35 2.01 2.31
N LYS A 140 -4.11 3.11 2.40
CA LYS A 140 -5.58 3.01 2.63
C LYS A 140 -6.28 2.24 1.52
N GLY A 141 -5.82 2.41 0.28
CA GLY A 141 -6.32 1.67 -0.86
C GLY A 141 -5.96 0.18 -0.80
N HIS A 142 -4.72 -0.14 -0.44
CA HIS A 142 -4.27 -1.52 -0.20
C HIS A 142 -5.11 -2.18 0.90
N LEU A 143 -5.31 -1.49 2.02
CA LEU A 143 -6.15 -1.96 3.13
C LEU A 143 -7.59 -2.20 2.70
N ALA A 144 -8.18 -1.29 1.89
CA ALA A 144 -9.53 -1.45 1.38
C ALA A 144 -9.65 -2.69 0.47
N LEU A 145 -8.66 -2.93 -0.39
CA LEU A 145 -8.59 -4.10 -1.26
C LEU A 145 -8.51 -5.41 -0.44
N LEU A 146 -7.65 -5.46 0.57
CA LEU A 146 -7.48 -6.63 1.43
C LEU A 146 -8.72 -6.91 2.28
N ARG A 147 -9.35 -5.87 2.84
CA ARG A 147 -10.61 -5.98 3.59
C ARG A 147 -11.73 -6.50 2.71
N ALA A 148 -11.83 -5.99 1.50
CA ALA A 148 -12.82 -6.44 0.53
C ALA A 148 -12.68 -7.93 0.21
N GLU A 149 -11.46 -8.41 -0.01
CA GLU A 149 -11.20 -9.83 -0.23
C GLU A 149 -11.55 -10.66 1.01
N TYR A 150 -11.16 -10.20 2.19
CA TYR A 150 -11.47 -10.87 3.46
C TYR A 150 -12.98 -11.00 3.70
N ASP A 151 -13.75 -9.92 3.48
CA ASP A 151 -15.21 -9.90 3.66
C ASP A 151 -15.91 -10.82 2.66
N TYR A 152 -15.45 -10.84 1.40
CA TYR A 152 -15.94 -11.75 0.38
C TYR A 152 -15.78 -13.21 0.82
N LEU A 153 -14.60 -13.60 1.32
CA LEU A 153 -14.34 -14.96 1.78
C LEU A 153 -15.17 -15.35 3.01
N ASN A 154 -15.45 -14.40 3.90
CA ASN A 154 -16.25 -14.65 5.10
C ASN A 154 -17.76 -14.61 4.85
N ARG A 155 -18.21 -14.39 3.60
CA ARG A 155 -19.63 -14.34 3.21
C ARG A 155 -20.44 -13.33 4.04
N THR A 156 -19.80 -12.28 4.55
CA THR A 156 -20.47 -11.26 5.38
C THR A 156 -21.36 -10.33 4.56
N GLY A 157 -21.41 -10.49 3.23
CA GLY A 157 -22.42 -9.87 2.37
C GLY A 157 -22.32 -8.36 2.20
N PHE A 158 -21.29 -7.71 2.75
CA PHE A 158 -21.11 -6.25 2.72
C PHE A 158 -20.87 -5.65 1.32
N TRP A 159 -20.58 -6.50 0.32
CA TRP A 159 -20.24 -6.09 -1.03
C TRP A 159 -21.42 -5.93 -2.00
N PHE A 160 -22.65 -6.26 -1.62
CA PHE A 160 -23.80 -6.06 -2.51
C PHE A 160 -24.17 -4.57 -2.74
N ASP A 161 -23.53 -3.63 -2.04
CA ASP A 161 -23.89 -2.19 -2.10
C ASP A 161 -22.79 -1.24 -2.63
N TYR A 162 -21.59 -1.72 -3.00
CA TYR A 162 -20.47 -0.85 -3.45
C TYR A 162 -20.08 -1.04 -4.93
N GLN A 163 -21.05 -1.34 -5.80
CA GLN A 163 -20.86 -1.06 -7.22
C GLN A 163 -20.89 0.47 -7.42
N GLU A 164 -19.77 1.01 -7.89
CA GLU A 164 -19.51 2.40 -8.29
C GLU A 164 -19.03 3.37 -7.19
N PHE A 165 -17.71 3.49 -7.06
CA PHE A 165 -17.09 4.81 -6.92
C PHE A 165 -16.32 5.13 -8.20
N SER A 166 -17.02 5.72 -9.17
CA SER A 166 -16.37 6.59 -10.16
C SER A 166 -16.10 7.92 -9.47
N LEU A 167 -14.86 8.19 -9.10
CA LEU A 167 -14.42 9.57 -8.84
C LEU A 167 -14.06 10.22 -10.19
N GLU A 168 -15.08 10.43 -11.03
CA GLU A 168 -15.02 11.52 -11.99
C GLU A 168 -15.11 12.83 -11.20
N ALA A 169 -13.95 13.43 -10.94
CA ALA A 169 -13.89 14.80 -10.49
C ALA A 169 -14.41 15.72 -11.61
N GLY A 170 -15.58 16.32 -11.37
CA GLY A 170 -16.01 17.54 -12.05
C GLY A 170 -15.24 18.77 -11.58
#